data_AF-X1CZR6-F1
#
_entry.id   AF-X1CZR6-F1
#
_cell.length_a   1.000
_cell.length_b   1.000
_cell.length_c   1.000
_cell.angle_alpha   90.00
_cell.angle_beta   90.00
_cell.angle_gamma   90.00
#
_symmetry.space_group_name_H-M   'P 1'
#
loop_
_entity.id
_entity.type
_entity.pdbx_description
1 polymer ?
#
loop_
_entity_poly.entity_id
_entity_poly.type
_entity_poly.pdbx_seq_one_letter_code
_entity_poly.pdbx_strand_id
1 'polypeptide(L)'
;ITEETLMQIYAAHEYTGEPGMISLLVGPLNIASYYTGREKPLYIILLLNLDEDVDAYEGGLSDISRVIFQNYEEDAYLDMIPFLFQRLSTYPHLNEEQSLAITYMDGVNRLIINRLREEGVISKSELKIWLKDEYREGFFDVDAILMELIKKEIIKEASVKGMPSELIFLINDLFMIRRPPITLLKNPSERGLPERFVEEYKVAVRKFFQKYRPSDDDNLKILNDVVADPQVYEILKLLRISIVTKNVLEKLRKKGVDDIDDGLKKLWDSQMIHVFQ
;
A
#
# COMPACT_ATOMS: atom_id res chain seq x y z
N ILE A 1 -5.10 -0.60 -28.55
CA ILE A 1 -6.16 -1.62 -28.31
C ILE A 1 -7.16 -1.54 -29.46
N THR A 2 -7.58 -2.68 -30.02
CA THR A 2 -8.63 -2.74 -31.06
C THR A 2 -10.00 -3.06 -30.45
N GLU A 3 -11.09 -2.83 -31.18
CA GLU A 3 -12.44 -3.23 -30.76
C GLU A 3 -12.55 -4.74 -30.51
N GLU A 4 -11.88 -5.56 -31.33
CA GLU A 4 -11.83 -7.01 -31.14
C GLU A 4 -11.20 -7.38 -29.80
N THR A 5 -10.09 -6.72 -29.41
CA THR A 5 -9.47 -6.92 -28.09
C THR A 5 -10.41 -6.52 -26.95
N LEU A 6 -11.13 -5.40 -27.08
CA LEU A 6 -12.10 -4.97 -26.06
C LEU A 6 -13.25 -5.98 -25.93
N MET A 7 -13.74 -6.52 -27.04
CA MET A 7 -14.78 -7.55 -27.04
C MET A 7 -14.30 -8.85 -26.40
N GLN A 8 -13.04 -9.24 -26.59
CA GLN A 8 -12.44 -10.40 -25.91
C GLN A 8 -12.37 -10.18 -24.40
N ILE A 9 -11.92 -9.00 -23.95
CA ILE A 9 -11.88 -8.62 -22.52
C ILE A 9 -13.29 -8.68 -21.91
N TYR A 10 -14.27 -8.07 -22.58
CA TYR A 10 -15.66 -8.07 -22.16
C TYR A 10 -16.20 -9.51 -22.03
N ALA A 11 -16.04 -10.33 -23.09
CA ALA A 11 -16.55 -11.71 -23.09
C ALA A 11 -15.92 -12.57 -21.98
N ALA A 12 -14.64 -12.36 -21.68
CA ALA A 12 -13.94 -13.09 -20.62
C ALA A 12 -14.47 -12.75 -19.22
N HIS A 13 -14.76 -11.48 -18.95
CA HIS A 13 -15.40 -11.06 -17.68
C HIS A 13 -16.87 -11.46 -17.59
N GLU A 14 -17.62 -11.39 -18.69
CA GLU A 14 -19.02 -11.83 -18.69
C GLU A 14 -19.17 -13.34 -18.51
N TYR A 15 -18.15 -14.12 -18.89
CA TYR A 15 -18.13 -15.56 -18.66
C TYR A 15 -18.06 -15.90 -17.15
N THR A 16 -17.27 -15.16 -16.37
CA THR A 16 -17.22 -15.33 -14.91
C THR A 16 -18.46 -14.70 -14.26
N GLY A 17 -18.89 -13.54 -14.75
CA GLY A 17 -20.02 -12.78 -14.24
C GLY A 17 -19.79 -12.17 -12.85
N GLU A 18 -18.60 -12.36 -12.29
CA GLU A 18 -18.17 -11.93 -10.97
C GLU A 18 -17.07 -10.87 -11.10
N PRO A 19 -16.98 -9.92 -10.16
CA PRO A 19 -15.85 -9.01 -10.09
C PRO A 19 -14.52 -9.73 -9.95
N GLY A 20 -13.44 -9.09 -10.37
CA GLY A 20 -12.09 -9.62 -10.21
C GLY A 20 -11.18 -9.33 -11.40
N MET A 21 -9.97 -9.89 -11.34
CA MET A 21 -8.98 -9.75 -12.40
C MET A 21 -9.01 -10.94 -13.35
N ILE A 22 -8.81 -10.67 -14.64
CA ILE A 22 -8.45 -11.66 -15.64
C ILE A 22 -7.13 -11.28 -16.32
N SER A 23 -6.43 -12.29 -16.82
CA SER A 23 -5.23 -12.17 -17.64
C SER A 23 -5.51 -12.61 -19.06
N LEU A 24 -5.06 -11.83 -20.05
CA LEU A 24 -5.27 -12.09 -21.47
C LEU A 24 -4.00 -11.79 -22.27
N LEU A 25 -3.56 -12.75 -23.07
CA LEU A 25 -2.50 -12.55 -24.05
C LEU A 25 -3.12 -12.27 -25.42
N VAL A 26 -2.94 -11.06 -25.95
CA VAL A 26 -3.49 -10.65 -27.25
C VAL A 26 -2.37 -10.13 -28.14
N GLY A 27 -1.92 -10.98 -29.07
CA GLY A 27 -0.77 -10.66 -29.93
C GLY A 27 0.51 -10.45 -29.12
N PRO A 28 1.19 -9.29 -29.22
CA PRO A 28 2.37 -8.97 -28.42
C PRO A 28 2.04 -8.26 -27.09
N LEU A 29 0.77 -8.18 -26.68
CA LEU A 29 0.37 -7.50 -25.45
C LEU A 29 -0.05 -8.52 -24.40
N ASN A 30 0.50 -8.36 -23.21
CA ASN A 30 -0.02 -9.01 -22.01
C ASN A 30 -1.01 -8.02 -21.36
N ILE A 31 -2.22 -8.47 -21.03
CA ILE A 31 -3.30 -7.60 -20.56
C ILE A 31 -3.79 -8.11 -19.22
N ALA A 32 -3.75 -7.23 -18.22
CA ALA A 32 -4.43 -7.44 -16.95
C ALA A 32 -5.69 -6.58 -16.94
N SER A 33 -6.85 -7.18 -16.71
CA SER A 33 -8.14 -6.46 -16.72
C SER A 33 -8.91 -6.74 -15.44
N TYR A 34 -9.31 -5.68 -14.73
CA TYR A 34 -10.12 -5.77 -13.53
C TYR A 34 -11.55 -5.30 -13.80
N TYR A 35 -12.54 -6.10 -13.40
CA TYR A 35 -13.96 -5.78 -13.50
C TYR A 35 -14.57 -5.54 -12.12
N THR A 36 -15.32 -4.45 -11.97
CA THR A 36 -15.94 -4.02 -10.70
C THR A 36 -17.33 -4.58 -10.45
N GLY A 37 -17.83 -5.48 -11.31
CA GLY A 37 -19.15 -6.09 -11.13
C GLY A 37 -20.33 -5.29 -11.68
N ARG A 38 -21.54 -5.85 -11.51
CA ARG A 38 -22.75 -5.42 -12.23
C ARG A 38 -23.39 -4.13 -11.75
N GLU A 39 -23.12 -3.68 -10.52
CA GLU A 39 -23.75 -2.47 -9.99
C GLU A 39 -23.25 -1.19 -10.70
N LYS A 40 -21.93 -1.04 -10.83
CA LYS A 40 -21.30 -0.05 -11.71
C LYS A 40 -20.21 -0.77 -12.51
N PRO A 41 -20.49 -1.20 -13.76
CA PRO A 41 -19.58 -2.04 -14.54
C PRO A 41 -18.44 -1.20 -15.12
N LEU A 42 -17.30 -1.21 -14.44
CA LEU A 42 -16.05 -0.60 -14.91
C LEU A 42 -15.05 -1.70 -15.26
N TYR A 43 -14.37 -1.50 -16.39
CA TYR A 43 -13.25 -2.34 -16.82
C TYR A 43 -11.98 -1.49 -16.76
N ILE A 44 -11.07 -1.86 -15.87
CA ILE A 44 -9.77 -1.21 -15.73
C ILE A 44 -8.74 -2.11 -16.39
N ILE A 45 -8.14 -1.61 -17.46
CA ILE A 45 -7.27 -2.40 -18.33
C ILE A 45 -5.86 -1.86 -18.21
N LEU A 46 -4.95 -2.70 -17.72
CA LEU A 46 -3.52 -2.45 -17.71
C LEU A 46 -2.86 -3.18 -18.89
N LEU A 47 -2.14 -2.41 -19.70
CA LEU A 47 -1.33 -2.92 -20.79
C LEU A 47 0.08 -3.17 -20.30
N LEU A 48 0.53 -4.41 -20.44
CA LEU A 48 1.82 -4.90 -19.99
C LEU A 48 2.67 -5.35 -21.18
N ASN A 49 3.99 -5.30 -20.99
CA ASN A 49 4.94 -5.93 -21.89
C ASN A 49 4.89 -7.46 -21.73
N LEU A 50 5.42 -8.19 -22.72
CA LEU A 50 5.39 -9.66 -22.75
C LEU A 50 6.17 -10.33 -21.62
N ASP A 51 7.16 -9.63 -21.07
CA ASP A 51 8.03 -10.10 -19.99
C ASP A 51 7.50 -9.77 -18.59
N GLU A 52 6.42 -8.99 -18.50
CA GLU A 52 5.79 -8.65 -17.23
C GLU A 52 4.79 -9.73 -16.78
N ASP A 53 4.85 -10.05 -15.49
CA ASP A 53 3.94 -10.98 -14.82
C ASP A 53 2.62 -10.27 -14.47
N VAL A 54 1.51 -10.72 -15.04
CA VAL A 54 0.17 -10.15 -14.81
C VAL A 54 -0.26 -10.35 -13.35
N ASP A 55 0.04 -11.51 -12.77
CA ASP A 55 -0.44 -11.87 -11.43
C ASP A 55 0.20 -10.97 -10.36
N ALA A 56 1.39 -10.44 -10.63
CA ALA A 56 2.06 -9.47 -9.76
C ALA A 56 1.30 -8.14 -9.61
N TYR A 57 0.35 -7.84 -10.52
CA TYR A 57 -0.44 -6.61 -10.49
C TYR A 57 -1.84 -6.79 -9.88
N GLU A 58 -2.27 -8.01 -9.54
CA GLU A 58 -3.63 -8.31 -9.08
C GLU A 58 -4.07 -7.46 -7.87
N GLY A 59 -3.26 -7.45 -6.80
CA GLY A 59 -3.55 -6.67 -5.60
C GLY A 59 -3.53 -5.16 -5.87
N GLY A 60 -2.62 -4.69 -6.71
CA GLY A 60 -2.54 -3.29 -7.11
C GLY A 60 -3.75 -2.83 -7.92
N LEU A 61 -4.21 -3.66 -8.87
CA LEU A 61 -5.41 -3.41 -9.68
C LEU A 61 -6.67 -3.38 -8.84
N SER A 62 -6.79 -4.30 -7.88
CA SER A 62 -7.89 -4.32 -6.91
C SER A 62 -7.91 -3.05 -6.02
N ASP A 63 -6.74 -2.58 -5.58
CA ASP A 63 -6.65 -1.33 -4.79
C ASP A 63 -7.06 -0.11 -5.59
N ILE A 64 -6.49 0.09 -6.79
CA ILE A 64 -6.80 1.27 -7.59
C ILE A 64 -8.22 1.24 -8.13
N SER A 65 -8.81 0.07 -8.37
CA SER A 65 -10.18 -0.05 -8.86
C SER A 65 -11.18 0.44 -7.84
N ARG A 66 -10.95 0.13 -6.55
CA ARG A 66 -11.76 0.67 -5.44
C ARG A 66 -11.66 2.19 -5.37
N VAL A 67 -10.46 2.76 -5.49
CA VAL A 67 -10.27 4.23 -5.47
C VAL A 67 -10.98 4.89 -6.65
N ILE A 68 -10.85 4.33 -7.85
CA ILE A 68 -11.55 4.81 -9.05
C ILE A 68 -13.07 4.74 -8.85
N PHE A 69 -13.57 3.61 -8.35
CA PHE A 69 -15.01 3.41 -8.11
C PHE A 69 -15.58 4.44 -7.12
N GLN A 70 -14.86 4.72 -6.04
CA GLN A 70 -15.27 5.68 -5.01
C GLN A 70 -15.32 7.12 -5.51
N ASN A 71 -14.44 7.46 -6.45
CA ASN A 71 -14.32 8.80 -7.04
C ASN A 71 -14.90 8.84 -8.46
N TYR A 72 -15.74 7.86 -8.81
CA TYR A 72 -16.32 7.73 -10.14
C TYR A 72 -17.39 8.79 -10.40
N GLU A 73 -18.14 9.16 -9.35
CA GLU A 73 -19.12 10.23 -9.46
C GLU A 73 -18.39 11.57 -9.65
N GLU A 74 -18.90 12.38 -10.58
CA GLU A 74 -18.31 13.68 -10.97
C GLU A 74 -16.91 13.60 -11.62
N ASP A 75 -16.47 12.42 -12.06
CA ASP A 75 -15.19 12.20 -12.76
C ASP A 75 -13.94 12.62 -11.96
N ALA A 76 -14.04 12.73 -10.63
CA ALA A 76 -12.94 13.13 -9.75
C ALA A 76 -11.73 12.19 -9.83
N TYR A 77 -11.96 10.92 -10.21
CA TYR A 77 -10.90 9.95 -10.43
C TYR A 77 -9.93 10.31 -11.57
N LEU A 78 -10.34 11.12 -12.55
CA LEU A 78 -9.52 11.45 -13.73
C LEU A 78 -8.21 12.13 -13.34
N ASP A 79 -8.27 13.08 -12.41
CA ASP A 79 -7.08 13.80 -11.90
C ASP A 79 -6.17 12.89 -11.08
N MET A 80 -6.69 11.76 -10.57
CA MET A 80 -5.96 10.78 -9.78
C MET A 80 -5.24 9.74 -10.64
N ILE A 81 -5.63 9.55 -11.90
CA ILE A 81 -5.10 8.50 -12.79
C ILE A 81 -3.56 8.51 -12.86
N PRO A 82 -2.85 9.65 -13.04
CA PRO A 82 -1.40 9.64 -13.10
C PRO A 82 -0.75 9.05 -11.85
N PHE A 83 -1.28 9.42 -10.67
CA PHE A 83 -0.80 8.93 -9.37
C PHE A 83 -1.13 7.45 -9.16
N LEU A 84 -2.36 7.03 -9.49
CA LEU A 84 -2.78 5.63 -9.37
C LEU A 84 -1.97 4.73 -10.30
N PHE A 85 -1.70 5.19 -11.53
CA PHE A 85 -0.85 4.47 -12.48
C PHE A 85 0.57 4.34 -11.96
N GLN A 86 1.18 5.42 -11.45
CA GLN A 86 2.52 5.37 -10.87
C GLN A 86 2.59 4.36 -9.71
N ARG A 87 1.60 4.37 -8.80
CA ARG A 87 1.51 3.39 -7.71
C ARG A 87 1.43 1.97 -8.26
N LEU A 88 0.55 1.72 -9.23
CA LEU A 88 0.37 0.42 -9.86
C LEU A 88 1.66 -0.07 -10.53
N SER A 89 2.35 0.78 -11.30
CA SER A 89 3.62 0.43 -11.95
C SER A 89 4.73 0.06 -10.96
N THR A 90 4.71 0.63 -9.75
CA THR A 90 5.68 0.27 -8.71
C THR A 90 5.29 -0.96 -7.90
N TYR A 91 4.04 -1.41 -8.00
CA TYR A 91 3.47 -2.45 -7.13
C TYR A 91 4.25 -3.78 -7.15
N PRO A 92 4.65 -4.33 -8.31
CA PRO A 92 5.44 -5.57 -8.36
C PRO A 92 6.83 -5.45 -7.72
N HIS A 93 7.32 -4.23 -7.54
CA HIS A 93 8.66 -3.93 -7.04
C HIS A 93 8.68 -3.46 -5.59
N LEU A 94 7.52 -3.44 -4.92
CA LEU A 94 7.43 -3.11 -3.51
C LEU A 94 8.21 -4.14 -2.68
N ASN A 95 9.04 -3.65 -1.77
CA ASN A 95 9.57 -4.51 -0.73
C ASN A 95 8.48 -4.83 0.31
N GLU A 96 8.77 -5.79 1.17
CA GLU A 96 7.88 -6.27 2.23
C GLU A 96 7.32 -5.12 3.08
N GLU A 97 8.15 -4.16 3.51
CA GLU A 97 7.69 -3.02 4.32
C GLU A 97 6.64 -2.19 3.59
N GLN A 98 6.86 -1.88 2.31
CA GLN A 98 5.90 -1.09 1.52
C GLN A 98 4.63 -1.90 1.18
N SER A 99 4.77 -3.20 0.92
CA SER A 99 3.63 -4.10 0.65
C SER A 99 2.72 -4.22 1.88
N LEU A 100 3.31 -4.41 3.07
CA LEU A 100 2.57 -4.41 4.33
C LEU A 100 1.96 -3.04 4.65
N ALA A 101 2.68 -1.95 4.34
CA ALA A 101 2.19 -0.60 4.52
C ALA A 101 0.92 -0.32 3.72
N ILE A 102 0.93 -0.64 2.41
CA ILE A 102 -0.25 -0.48 1.53
C ILE A 102 -1.40 -1.36 2.01
N THR A 103 -1.11 -2.59 2.45
CA THR A 103 -2.12 -3.48 3.02
C THR A 103 -2.79 -2.85 4.25
N TYR A 104 -2.01 -2.30 5.18
CA TYR A 104 -2.55 -1.68 6.39
C TYR A 104 -3.18 -0.30 6.14
N MET A 105 -2.81 0.41 5.07
CA MET A 105 -3.43 1.68 4.67
C MET A 105 -4.85 1.51 4.14
N ASP A 106 -5.20 0.34 3.64
CA ASP A 106 -6.57 0.07 3.23
C ASP A 106 -7.52 -0.03 4.44
N GLY A 107 -8.63 0.70 4.37
CA GLY A 107 -9.62 0.74 5.44
C GLY A 107 -10.31 -0.60 5.65
N VAL A 108 -10.59 -1.34 4.57
CA VAL A 108 -11.26 -2.64 4.65
C VAL A 108 -10.34 -3.69 5.28
N ASN A 109 -9.06 -3.73 4.86
CA ASN A 109 -8.05 -4.57 5.51
C ASN A 109 -7.94 -4.30 7.01
N ARG A 110 -7.92 -3.02 7.44
CA ARG A 110 -7.90 -2.70 8.87
C ARG A 110 -9.14 -3.16 9.60
N LEU A 111 -10.33 -3.03 9.01
CA LEU A 111 -11.56 -3.55 9.60
C LEU A 111 -11.47 -5.07 9.82
N ILE A 112 -11.03 -5.81 8.81
CA ILE A 112 -10.83 -7.27 8.91
C ILE A 112 -9.83 -7.61 10.01
N ILE A 113 -8.64 -6.99 9.99
CA ILE A 113 -7.57 -7.26 10.96
C ILE A 113 -8.02 -6.92 12.38
N ASN A 114 -8.66 -5.77 12.59
CA ASN A 114 -9.16 -5.36 13.91
C ASN A 114 -10.25 -6.29 14.42
N ARG A 115 -11.20 -6.69 13.57
CA ARG A 115 -12.22 -7.68 13.92
C ARG A 115 -11.59 -9.01 14.35
N LEU A 116 -10.61 -9.47 13.59
CA LEU A 116 -9.88 -10.70 13.88
C LEU A 116 -8.99 -10.59 15.13
N ARG A 117 -8.50 -9.40 15.50
CA ARG A 117 -7.79 -9.18 16.78
C ARG A 117 -8.70 -9.36 17.98
N GLU A 118 -9.96 -8.94 17.85
CA GLU A 118 -10.95 -9.06 18.93
C GLU A 118 -11.45 -10.50 19.08
N GLU A 119 -11.72 -11.18 17.96
CA GLU A 119 -12.40 -12.48 17.97
C GLU A 119 -11.45 -13.68 17.79
N GLY A 120 -10.27 -13.47 17.22
CA GLY A 120 -9.29 -14.49 16.85
C GLY A 120 -9.68 -15.34 15.63
N VAL A 121 -10.97 -15.66 15.48
CA VAL A 121 -11.53 -16.45 14.39
C VAL A 121 -12.95 -16.01 14.06
N ILE A 122 -13.30 -15.97 12.77
CA ILE A 122 -14.66 -15.66 12.29
C ILE A 122 -15.01 -16.54 11.10
N SER A 123 -16.30 -16.84 10.87
CA SER A 123 -16.71 -17.54 9.65
C SER A 123 -16.66 -16.60 8.44
N LYS A 124 -16.26 -17.12 7.27
CA LYS A 124 -16.15 -16.33 6.02
C LYS A 124 -17.48 -15.72 5.62
N SER A 125 -18.59 -16.47 5.79
CA SER A 125 -19.94 -15.95 5.54
C SER A 125 -20.32 -14.79 6.47
N GLU A 126 -19.99 -14.88 7.75
CA GLU A 126 -20.28 -13.83 8.72
C GLU A 126 -19.43 -12.59 8.47
N LEU A 127 -18.14 -12.77 8.18
CA LEU A 127 -17.24 -11.67 7.83
C LEU A 127 -17.74 -10.91 6.59
N LYS A 128 -18.20 -11.63 5.55
CA LYS A 128 -18.78 -11.01 4.35
C LYS A 128 -20.01 -10.17 4.65
N ILE A 129 -20.90 -10.65 5.52
CA ILE A 129 -22.11 -9.90 5.91
C ILE A 129 -21.71 -8.67 6.73
N TRP A 130 -20.88 -8.86 7.76
CA TRP A 130 -20.43 -7.77 8.63
C TRP A 130 -19.70 -6.67 7.86
N LEU A 131 -18.78 -7.03 6.95
CA LEU A 131 -18.07 -6.04 6.15
C LEU A 131 -19.02 -5.21 5.29
N LYS A 132 -20.07 -5.81 4.72
CA LYS A 132 -21.07 -5.08 3.92
C LYS A 132 -21.88 -4.10 4.78
N ASP A 133 -22.12 -4.44 6.04
CA ASP A 133 -22.87 -3.59 6.97
C ASP A 133 -22.05 -2.41 7.51
N GLU A 134 -20.76 -2.64 7.80
CA GLU A 134 -19.81 -1.63 8.28
C GLU A 134 -19.30 -0.74 7.14
N TYR A 135 -18.93 -1.35 6.01
CA TYR A 135 -18.42 -0.67 4.84
C TYR A 135 -19.54 -0.40 3.84
N ARG A 136 -20.37 0.58 4.18
CA ARG A 136 -21.52 1.00 3.35
C ARG A 136 -21.12 1.80 2.12
N GLU A 137 -19.89 2.30 2.10
CA GLU A 137 -19.36 3.20 1.08
C GLU A 137 -18.50 2.43 0.07
N GLY A 138 -19.17 1.64 -0.76
CA GLY A 138 -18.62 1.23 -2.05
C GLY A 138 -18.53 -0.26 -2.31
N PHE A 139 -18.17 -0.57 -3.54
CA PHE A 139 -17.91 -1.91 -4.02
C PHE A 139 -16.54 -2.41 -3.50
N PHE A 140 -16.51 -3.61 -2.95
CA PHE A 140 -15.26 -4.31 -2.63
C PHE A 140 -15.41 -5.82 -2.81
N ASP A 141 -14.42 -6.42 -3.47
CA ASP A 141 -14.31 -7.86 -3.61
C ASP A 141 -13.67 -8.45 -2.34
N VAL A 142 -14.50 -9.01 -1.47
CA VAL A 142 -14.06 -9.64 -0.22
C VAL A 142 -13.13 -10.81 -0.49
N ASP A 143 -13.38 -11.61 -1.53
CA ASP A 143 -12.56 -12.79 -1.79
C ASP A 143 -11.16 -12.39 -2.25
N ALA A 144 -11.04 -11.37 -3.13
CA ALA A 144 -9.74 -10.81 -3.51
C ALA A 144 -8.98 -10.23 -2.30
N ILE A 145 -9.68 -9.50 -1.42
CA ILE A 145 -9.09 -8.94 -0.21
C ILE A 145 -8.57 -10.05 0.72
N LEU A 146 -9.39 -11.07 1.00
CA LEU A 146 -8.98 -12.20 1.83
C LEU A 146 -7.81 -12.96 1.20
N MET A 147 -7.83 -13.17 -0.11
CA MET A 147 -6.73 -13.83 -0.82
C MET A 147 -5.42 -13.05 -0.66
N GLU A 148 -5.44 -11.72 -0.76
CA GLU A 148 -4.27 -10.88 -0.54
C GLU A 148 -3.74 -10.95 0.90
N LEU A 149 -4.61 -11.06 1.90
CA LEU A 149 -4.20 -11.24 3.30
C LEU A 149 -3.66 -12.65 3.56
N ILE A 150 -4.18 -13.67 2.86
CA ILE A 150 -3.66 -15.05 2.91
C ILE A 150 -2.27 -15.14 2.27
N LYS A 151 -2.08 -14.55 1.09
CA LYS A 151 -0.77 -14.49 0.40
C LYS A 151 0.31 -13.82 1.26
N LYS A 152 -0.08 -12.84 2.09
CA LYS A 152 0.81 -12.15 3.05
C LYS A 152 0.92 -12.85 4.40
N GLU A 153 0.34 -14.04 4.54
CA GLU A 153 0.32 -14.83 5.76
C GLU A 153 -0.24 -14.08 6.97
N ILE A 154 -1.12 -13.09 6.78
CA ILE A 154 -1.77 -12.37 7.90
C ILE A 154 -2.92 -13.23 8.43
N ILE A 155 -3.69 -13.81 7.51
CA ILE A 155 -4.83 -14.66 7.84
C ILE A 155 -4.67 -16.05 7.22
N LYS A 156 -5.43 -17.01 7.75
CA LYS A 156 -5.56 -18.35 7.18
C LYS A 156 -7.01 -18.75 7.06
N GLU A 157 -7.38 -19.25 5.90
CA GLU A 157 -8.68 -19.86 5.65
C GLU A 157 -8.60 -21.38 5.86
N ALA A 158 -9.53 -21.95 6.63
CA ALA A 158 -9.61 -23.39 6.83
C ALA A 158 -11.04 -23.89 7.05
N SER A 159 -11.36 -25.02 6.42
CA SER A 159 -12.61 -25.74 6.66
C SER A 159 -12.48 -26.58 7.95
N VAL A 160 -13.37 -26.34 8.92
CA VAL A 160 -13.42 -27.10 10.17
C VAL A 160 -14.65 -28.00 10.17
N LYS A 161 -14.45 -29.29 10.46
CA LYS A 161 -15.54 -30.27 10.48
C LYS A 161 -16.63 -29.84 11.46
N GLY A 162 -17.88 -29.78 10.98
CA GLY A 162 -19.04 -29.35 11.76
C GLY A 162 -19.37 -27.86 11.63
N MET A 163 -18.53 -27.07 10.95
CA MET A 163 -18.85 -25.70 10.60
C MET A 163 -19.49 -25.61 9.20
N PRO A 164 -20.50 -24.76 9.00
CA PRO A 164 -21.19 -24.59 7.72
C PRO A 164 -20.42 -23.74 6.72
N SER A 165 -19.42 -22.98 7.18
CA SER A 165 -18.59 -22.09 6.36
C SER A 165 -17.13 -22.24 6.77
N GLU A 166 -16.23 -21.90 5.86
CA GLU A 166 -14.80 -21.78 6.15
C GLU A 166 -14.57 -20.76 7.26
N LEU A 167 -13.58 -21.04 8.11
CA LEU A 167 -13.16 -20.14 9.17
C LEU A 167 -11.91 -19.38 8.73
N ILE A 168 -11.90 -18.09 9.06
CA ILE A 168 -10.78 -17.18 8.86
C ILE A 168 -10.11 -16.97 10.22
N PHE A 169 -8.82 -17.31 10.29
CA PHE A 169 -7.99 -17.18 11.49
C PHE A 169 -6.98 -16.07 11.31
N LEU A 170 -6.74 -15.27 12.36
CA LEU A 170 -5.55 -14.42 12.43
C LEU A 170 -4.33 -15.29 12.76
N ILE A 171 -3.32 -15.30 11.90
CA ILE A 171 -2.08 -16.07 12.13
C ILE A 171 -0.87 -15.17 12.34
N ASN A 172 -0.84 -13.99 11.72
CA ASN A 172 0.15 -12.94 11.97
C ASN A 172 -0.56 -11.59 12.07
N ASP A 173 -0.02 -10.70 12.89
CA ASP A 173 -0.58 -9.37 13.11
C ASP A 173 0.38 -8.27 12.62
N LEU A 174 -0.18 -7.11 12.27
CA LEU A 174 0.55 -5.94 11.78
C LEU A 174 0.59 -4.83 12.81
N PHE A 175 1.77 -4.50 13.31
CA PHE A 175 1.96 -3.41 14.25
C PHE A 175 3.08 -2.47 13.78
N MET A 176 2.83 -1.17 13.88
CA MET A 176 3.76 -0.13 13.50
C MET A 176 4.16 0.72 14.71
N ILE A 177 5.47 0.89 14.89
CA ILE A 177 6.07 1.83 15.82
C ILE A 177 7.29 2.51 15.24
N ARG A 178 7.46 3.77 15.58
CA ARG A 178 8.74 4.46 15.41
C ARG A 178 9.75 3.88 16.40
N ARG A 179 10.98 3.66 15.92
CA ARG A 179 12.12 3.28 16.77
C ARG A 179 13.25 4.29 16.64
N PRO A 180 14.03 4.54 17.70
CA PRO A 180 15.22 5.39 17.59
C PRO A 180 16.19 4.85 16.51
N PRO A 181 16.87 5.73 15.77
CA PRO A 181 17.87 5.32 14.78
C PRO A 181 19.18 4.89 15.46
N ILE A 182 19.17 3.73 16.11
CA ILE A 182 20.25 3.22 16.97
C ILE A 182 21.60 3.21 16.24
N THR A 183 21.62 2.81 14.97
CA THR A 183 22.85 2.75 14.16
C THR A 183 23.45 4.13 13.93
N LEU A 184 22.63 5.15 13.67
CA LEU A 184 23.08 6.54 13.50
C LEU A 184 23.47 7.17 14.84
N LEU A 185 22.81 6.79 15.94
CA LEU A 185 23.11 7.30 17.28
C LEU A 185 24.44 6.78 17.84
N LYS A 186 24.86 5.57 17.45
CA LYS A 186 26.13 4.99 17.91
C LYS A 186 27.33 5.78 17.39
N ASN A 187 27.39 6.03 16.08
CA ASN A 187 28.52 6.68 15.42
C ASN A 187 28.04 7.83 14.49
N PRO A 188 27.45 8.92 15.02
CA PRO A 188 26.85 9.97 14.20
C PRO A 188 27.85 10.71 13.31
N SER A 189 29.08 10.94 13.78
CA SER A 189 30.12 11.65 13.01
C SER A 189 30.59 10.87 11.79
N GLU A 190 30.81 9.56 11.94
CA GLU A 190 31.13 8.66 10.81
C GLU A 190 30.01 8.58 9.78
N ARG A 191 28.79 8.93 10.18
CA ARG A 191 27.59 8.95 9.34
C ARG A 191 27.31 10.31 8.72
N GLY A 192 28.19 11.29 8.90
CA GLY A 192 28.12 12.60 8.23
C GLY A 192 27.62 13.76 9.10
N LEU A 193 27.37 13.54 10.40
CA LEU A 193 27.00 14.63 11.31
C LEU A 193 28.26 15.39 11.79
N PRO A 194 28.33 16.72 11.63
CA PRO A 194 29.41 17.50 12.24
C PRO A 194 29.48 17.32 13.76
N GLU A 195 30.69 17.20 14.33
CA GLU A 195 30.90 16.92 15.77
C GLU A 195 30.13 17.86 16.71
N ARG A 196 30.02 19.15 16.33
CA ARG A 196 29.29 20.17 17.10
C ARG A 196 27.81 19.84 17.34
N PHE A 197 27.19 19.04 16.48
CA PHE A 197 25.76 18.69 16.56
C PHE A 197 25.50 17.33 17.22
N VAL A 198 26.53 16.57 17.60
CA VAL A 198 26.38 15.20 18.11
C VAL A 198 25.54 15.16 19.40
N GLU A 199 25.82 16.05 20.35
CA GLU A 199 25.05 16.10 21.60
C GLU A 199 23.62 16.62 21.36
N GLU A 200 23.45 17.62 20.49
CA GLU A 200 22.13 18.11 20.10
C GLU A 200 21.26 17.00 19.48
N TYR A 201 21.84 16.19 18.59
CA TYR A 201 21.15 15.06 17.97
C TYR A 201 20.69 14.03 19.01
N LYS A 202 21.56 13.64 19.94
CA LYS A 202 21.20 12.71 21.02
C LYS A 202 20.06 13.26 21.88
N VAL A 203 20.11 14.55 22.23
CA VAL A 203 19.06 15.22 23.02
C VAL A 203 17.74 15.29 22.25
N ALA A 204 17.78 15.66 20.97
CA ALA A 204 16.59 15.75 20.12
C ALA A 204 15.87 14.41 20.01
N VAL A 205 16.61 13.34 19.70
CA VAL A 205 16.04 11.98 19.61
C VAL A 205 15.47 11.54 20.95
N ARG A 206 16.19 11.74 22.06
CA ARG A 206 15.70 11.37 23.40
C ARG A 206 14.42 12.13 23.74
N LYS A 207 14.37 13.44 23.48
CA LYS A 207 13.21 14.30 23.77
C LYS A 207 11.98 13.87 22.98
N PHE A 208 12.16 13.47 21.72
CA PHE A 208 11.08 12.93 20.90
C PHE A 208 10.52 11.63 21.49
N PHE A 209 11.37 10.61 21.69
CA PHE A 209 10.92 9.30 22.14
C PHE A 209 10.44 9.24 23.60
N GLN A 210 10.80 10.21 24.44
CA GLN A 210 10.23 10.37 25.78
C GLN A 210 8.73 10.72 25.76
N LYS A 211 8.28 11.43 24.72
CA LYS A 211 6.89 11.88 24.56
C LYS A 211 6.10 11.05 23.56
N TYR A 212 6.79 10.32 22.69
CA TYR A 212 6.18 9.51 21.65
C TYR A 212 5.22 8.47 22.24
N ARG A 213 3.98 8.51 21.74
CA ARG A 213 2.94 7.52 22.00
C ARG A 213 2.45 7.04 20.63
N PRO A 214 2.63 5.76 20.29
CA PRO A 214 2.08 5.20 19.05
C PRO A 214 0.57 5.42 19.00
N SER A 215 0.07 5.81 17.84
CA SER A 215 -1.37 5.97 17.56
C SER A 215 -1.66 5.63 16.12
N ASP A 216 -2.88 5.20 15.82
CA ASP A 216 -3.27 4.84 14.46
C ASP A 216 -3.21 6.05 13.52
N ASP A 217 -3.61 7.24 13.99
CA ASP A 217 -3.51 8.48 13.20
C ASP A 217 -2.07 8.79 12.79
N ASP A 218 -1.11 8.66 13.72
CA ASP A 218 0.31 8.85 13.45
C ASP A 218 0.83 7.80 12.45
N ASN A 219 0.45 6.55 12.65
CA ASN A 219 0.86 5.44 11.79
C ASN A 219 0.32 5.63 10.36
N LEU A 220 -0.98 5.88 10.20
CA LEU A 220 -1.61 6.09 8.90
C LEU A 220 -1.02 7.29 8.17
N LYS A 221 -0.74 8.39 8.88
CA LYS A 221 -0.06 9.54 8.29
C LYS A 221 1.32 9.17 7.72
N ILE A 222 2.15 8.46 8.48
CA ILE A 222 3.48 8.04 8.02
C ILE A 222 3.35 7.07 6.83
N LEU A 223 2.42 6.12 6.90
CA LEU A 223 2.24 5.16 5.81
C LEU A 223 1.85 5.87 4.52
N ASN A 224 0.87 6.78 4.57
CA ASN A 224 0.40 7.57 3.44
C ASN A 224 1.48 8.51 2.88
N ASP A 225 2.05 9.36 3.74
CA ASP A 225 2.89 10.48 3.31
C ASP A 225 4.35 10.07 3.06
N VAL A 226 4.77 8.90 3.57
CA VAL A 226 6.19 8.50 3.58
C VAL A 226 6.45 7.11 3.01
N VAL A 227 5.71 6.09 3.43
CA VAL A 227 6.05 4.69 3.06
C VAL A 227 5.48 4.31 1.70
N ALA A 228 4.23 4.70 1.43
CA ALA A 228 3.55 4.41 0.17
C ALA A 228 3.94 5.37 -0.96
N ASP A 229 4.48 6.54 -0.65
CA ASP A 229 5.03 7.47 -1.65
C ASP A 229 6.44 6.99 -2.08
N PRO A 230 6.62 6.49 -3.33
CA PRO A 230 7.89 5.93 -3.75
C PRO A 230 9.03 6.96 -3.73
N GLN A 231 8.73 8.22 -4.01
CA GLN A 231 9.73 9.29 -4.06
C GLN A 231 10.22 9.63 -2.65
N VAL A 232 9.29 9.78 -1.70
CA VAL A 232 9.62 10.04 -0.30
C VAL A 232 10.32 8.86 0.34
N TYR A 233 9.92 7.63 -0.01
CA TYR A 233 10.55 6.42 0.50
C TYR A 233 12.01 6.28 0.05
N GLU A 234 12.36 6.70 -1.17
CA GLU A 234 13.77 6.75 -1.61
C GLU A 234 14.61 7.74 -0.78
N ILE A 235 14.04 8.90 -0.40
CA ILE A 235 14.69 9.84 0.53
C ILE A 235 14.88 9.17 1.90
N LEU A 236 13.83 8.54 2.41
CA LEU A 236 13.86 7.84 3.71
C LEU A 236 14.91 6.73 3.74
N LYS A 237 15.07 5.95 2.67
CA LYS A 237 16.11 4.90 2.57
C LYS A 237 17.50 5.45 2.81
N LEU A 238 17.84 6.59 2.20
CA LEU A 238 19.14 7.24 2.41
C LEU A 238 19.28 7.76 3.85
N LEU A 239 18.24 8.39 4.39
CA LEU A 239 18.26 8.94 5.75
C LEU A 239 18.32 7.87 6.84
N ARG A 240 17.88 6.64 6.57
CA ARG A 240 18.02 5.50 7.50
C ARG A 240 19.47 5.03 7.67
N ILE A 241 20.35 5.33 6.70
CA ILE A 241 21.74 4.83 6.68
C ILE A 241 22.80 5.93 6.86
N SER A 242 22.46 7.19 6.61
CA SER A 242 23.41 8.30 6.60
C SER A 242 22.75 9.62 7.00
N ILE A 243 23.54 10.50 7.61
CA ILE A 243 23.16 11.88 7.93
C ILE A 243 23.75 12.75 6.81
N VAL A 244 22.90 13.47 6.09
CA VAL A 244 23.28 14.11 4.83
C VAL A 244 22.78 15.55 4.77
N THR A 245 23.45 16.36 3.94
CA THR A 245 23.01 17.72 3.64
C THR A 245 22.00 17.73 2.49
N LYS A 246 21.24 18.82 2.34
CA LYS A 246 20.33 18.99 1.20
C LYS A 246 21.04 18.77 -0.14
N ASN A 247 22.26 19.27 -0.31
CA ASN A 247 23.06 19.08 -1.54
C ASN A 247 23.33 17.60 -1.89
N VAL A 248 23.42 16.72 -0.89
CA VAL A 248 23.57 15.28 -1.12
C VAL A 248 22.23 14.67 -1.53
N LEU A 249 21.13 15.10 -0.92
CA LEU A 249 19.78 14.66 -1.28
C LEU A 249 19.40 15.07 -2.70
N GLU A 250 19.82 16.24 -3.18
CA GLU A 250 19.60 16.67 -4.57
C GLU A 250 20.16 15.67 -5.61
N LYS A 251 21.14 14.84 -5.23
CA LYS A 251 21.66 13.78 -6.11
C LYS A 251 20.66 12.65 -6.35
N LEU A 252 19.62 12.51 -5.52
CA LEU A 252 18.53 11.54 -5.71
C LEU A 252 17.65 11.87 -6.92
N ARG A 253 17.71 13.10 -7.46
CA ARG A 253 17.10 13.42 -8.77
C ARG A 253 17.60 12.49 -9.88
N LYS A 254 18.86 12.05 -9.81
CA LYS A 254 19.42 11.06 -10.75
C LYS A 254 18.82 9.66 -10.60
N LYS A 255 18.08 9.40 -9.52
CA LYS A 255 17.35 8.16 -9.23
C LYS A 255 15.84 8.31 -9.42
N GLY A 256 15.37 9.39 -10.04
CA GLY A 256 13.94 9.60 -10.32
C GLY A 256 13.14 10.21 -9.16
N VAL A 257 13.80 10.88 -8.21
CA VAL A 257 13.09 11.70 -7.21
C VAL A 257 12.97 13.12 -7.73
N ASP A 258 11.77 13.50 -8.17
CA ASP A 258 11.53 14.75 -8.90
C ASP A 258 11.39 15.96 -7.97
N ASP A 259 10.74 15.79 -6.82
CA ASP A 259 10.56 16.87 -5.83
C ASP A 259 11.13 16.50 -4.46
N ILE A 260 12.41 16.83 -4.26
CA ILE A 260 13.12 16.64 -2.98
C ILE A 260 12.52 17.52 -1.88
N ASP A 261 12.03 18.72 -2.22
CA ASP A 261 11.56 19.68 -1.23
C ASP A 261 10.18 19.29 -0.68
N ASP A 262 9.28 18.81 -1.54
CA ASP A 262 8.01 18.22 -1.10
C ASP A 262 8.25 16.99 -0.23
N GLY A 263 9.16 16.10 -0.63
CA GLY A 263 9.45 14.90 0.15
C GLY A 263 10.09 15.19 1.52
N LEU A 264 10.99 16.18 1.59
CA LEU A 264 11.53 16.66 2.86
C LEU A 264 10.47 17.32 3.73
N LYS A 265 9.53 18.07 3.13
CA LYS A 265 8.41 18.66 3.85
C LYS A 265 7.50 17.59 4.45
N LYS A 266 7.11 16.57 3.69
CA LYS A 266 6.31 15.42 4.19
C LYS A 266 7.00 14.70 5.35
N LEU A 267 8.30 14.46 5.25
CA LEU A 267 9.11 13.87 6.32
C LEU A 267 9.17 14.78 7.56
N TRP A 268 9.29 16.10 7.38
CA TRP A 268 9.32 17.08 8.46
C TRP A 268 7.97 17.19 9.17
N ASP A 269 6.89 17.32 8.42
CA ASP A 269 5.51 17.43 8.92
C ASP A 269 5.06 16.13 9.62
N SER A 270 5.65 15.00 9.22
CA SER A 270 5.50 13.71 9.90
C SER A 270 6.48 13.51 11.07
N GLN A 271 7.30 14.51 11.40
CA GLN A 271 8.33 14.45 12.47
C GLN A 271 9.30 13.26 12.32
N MET A 272 9.59 12.86 11.09
CA MET A 272 10.50 11.75 10.76
C MET A 272 11.95 12.22 10.62
N ILE A 273 12.16 13.54 10.44
CA ILE A 273 13.49 14.14 10.28
C ILE A 273 13.68 15.34 11.22
N HIS A 274 14.94 15.68 11.45
CA HIS A 274 15.35 16.88 12.16
C HIS A 274 16.47 17.57 11.37
N VAL A 275 16.45 18.90 11.33
CA VAL A 275 17.37 19.72 10.54
C VAL A 275 18.18 20.56 11.52
N PHE A 276 19.48 20.32 11.54
CA PHE A 276 20.44 21.09 12.34
C PHE A 276 20.84 22.36 11.58
N GLN A 277 20.93 23.49 12.28
CA GLN A 277 21.35 24.79 11.74
C GLN A 277 22.69 25.20 12.35
#